data_AF-X1UGB8-F1
#
_entry.id   AF-X1UGB8-F1
#
_cell.length_a   1.000
_cell.length_b   1.000
_cell.length_c   1.000
_cell.angle_alpha   90.00
_cell.angle_beta   90.00
_cell.angle_gamma   90.00
#
_symmetry.space_group_name_H-M   'P 1'
#
loop_
_entity.id
_entity.type
_entity.pdbx_description
1 polymer ?
#
loop_
_entity_poly.entity_id
_entity_poly.type
_entity_poly.pdbx_seq_one_letter_code
_entity_poly.pdbx_strand_id
1 'polypeptide(L)'
;FHLHILLDGEWLDPEPLAELCSKLRRMIYPRWVLRKWGDSLIVNYRYKPMQGEVYQALDYCSRPTFTQIDGNEGLADSIRGERKVRVWGRWDEAPKWQLDESEKKVHSLVSLEKGDCPKCGKPITWGKRPTPFVLVLAEGGVEIATGYYELPEIRPPPVPGFDFSNLTELPDSDYRKHPNAVRRSIEKASERASFQDEYESYP
;
A
#
# COMPACT_ATOMS: atom_id res chain seq x y z
N PHE A 1 -19.89 35.89 -7.74
CA PHE A 1 -19.22 34.66 -7.28
C PHE A 1 -19.96 33.49 -7.89
N HIS A 2 -19.29 32.67 -8.69
CA HIS A 2 -19.87 31.48 -9.32
C HIS A 2 -19.18 30.25 -8.74
N LEU A 3 -19.93 29.37 -8.10
CA LEU A 3 -19.42 28.11 -7.57
C LEU A 3 -19.78 27.01 -8.56
N HIS A 4 -18.77 26.34 -9.11
CA HIS A 4 -18.93 25.20 -10.00
C HIS A 4 -18.52 23.93 -9.26
N ILE A 5 -19.39 22.92 -9.29
CA ILE A 5 -19.16 21.63 -8.64
C ILE A 5 -19.44 20.55 -9.69
N LEU A 6 -18.49 19.62 -9.84
CA LEU A 6 -18.69 18.40 -10.61
C LEU A 6 -19.10 17.28 -9.64
N LEU A 7 -20.09 16.52 -10.04
CA LEU A 7 -20.71 15.48 -9.23
C LEU A 7 -20.83 14.25 -10.12
N ASP A 8 -20.51 13.08 -9.59
CA ASP A 8 -20.92 11.83 -10.23
C ASP A 8 -22.41 11.65 -9.95
N GLY A 9 -23.21 11.52 -11.01
CA GLY A 9 -24.66 11.43 -10.89
C GLY A 9 -25.32 11.04 -12.21
N GLU A 10 -26.54 10.53 -12.08
CA GLU A 10 -27.37 10.14 -13.22
C GLU A 10 -28.22 11.32 -13.72
N TRP A 11 -28.88 11.11 -14.86
CA TRP A 11 -29.88 12.07 -15.32
C TRP A 11 -31.02 12.17 -14.30
N LEU A 12 -31.34 13.39 -13.89
CA LEU A 12 -32.46 13.68 -13.00
C LEU A 12 -33.64 14.23 -13.81
N ASP A 13 -34.84 13.70 -13.55
CA ASP A 13 -36.06 14.25 -14.08
C ASP A 13 -36.29 15.70 -13.60
N PRO A 14 -37.06 16.52 -14.35
CA PRO A 14 -37.21 17.94 -14.06
C PRO A 14 -37.72 18.27 -12.65
N GLU A 15 -38.60 17.43 -12.11
CA GLU A 15 -39.20 17.63 -10.79
C GLU A 15 -38.21 17.33 -9.64
N PRO A 16 -37.56 16.14 -9.59
CA PRO A 16 -36.44 15.89 -8.67
C PRO A 16 -35.32 16.92 -8.77
N LEU A 17 -35.01 17.36 -10.00
CA LEU A 17 -33.99 18.37 -10.26
C LEU A 17 -34.34 19.73 -9.63
N ALA A 18 -35.60 20.15 -9.77
CA ALA A 18 -36.09 21.40 -9.17
C ALA A 18 -36.06 21.34 -7.64
N GLU A 19 -36.42 20.21 -7.05
CA GLU A 19 -36.36 20.00 -5.60
C GLU A 19 -34.91 20.06 -5.10
N LEU A 20 -33.99 19.37 -5.78
CA LEU A 20 -32.56 19.39 -5.46
C LEU A 20 -32.01 20.82 -5.53
N CYS A 21 -32.33 21.57 -6.59
CA CYS A 21 -31.92 22.96 -6.74
C CYS A 21 -32.46 23.82 -5.58
N SER A 22 -33.73 23.68 -5.23
CA SER A 22 -34.34 24.41 -4.09
C SER A 22 -33.66 24.07 -2.76
N LYS A 23 -33.34 22.79 -2.53
CA LYS A 23 -32.62 22.34 -1.34
C LYS A 23 -31.22 22.96 -1.27
N LEU A 24 -30.48 22.94 -2.38
CA LEU A 24 -29.14 23.56 -2.46
C LEU A 24 -29.18 25.06 -2.17
N ARG A 25 -30.18 25.78 -2.70
CA ARG A 25 -30.35 27.22 -2.41
C ARG A 25 -30.54 27.49 -0.92
N ARG A 26 -31.34 26.67 -0.24
CA ARG A 26 -31.57 26.77 1.21
C ARG A 26 -30.36 26.41 2.06
N MET A 27 -29.47 25.53 1.57
CA MET A 27 -28.24 25.16 2.28
C MET A 27 -27.15 26.22 2.10
N ILE A 28 -27.02 26.80 0.91
CA ILE A 28 -25.97 27.77 0.60
C ILE A 28 -26.30 29.15 1.19
N TYR A 29 -27.55 29.60 1.09
CA TYR A 29 -27.94 30.92 1.58
C TYR A 29 -28.70 30.89 2.91
N PRO A 30 -28.28 31.69 3.90
CA PRO A 30 -29.04 31.83 5.14
C PRO A 30 -30.40 32.49 4.86
N ARG A 31 -31.41 32.17 5.69
CA ARG A 31 -32.81 32.60 5.50
C ARG A 31 -32.98 34.11 5.27
N TRP A 32 -32.14 34.94 5.88
CA TRP A 32 -32.21 36.40 5.71
C TRP A 32 -31.81 36.87 4.30
N VAL A 33 -30.86 36.18 3.64
CA VAL A 33 -30.47 36.46 2.25
C VAL A 33 -31.61 36.10 1.31
N LEU A 34 -32.24 34.94 1.52
CA LEU A 34 -33.41 34.49 0.76
C LEU A 34 -34.60 35.45 0.92
N ARG A 35 -34.83 36.00 2.13
CA ARG A 35 -35.90 36.99 2.35
C ARG A 35 -35.64 38.33 1.66
N LYS A 36 -34.37 38.71 1.53
CA LYS A 36 -33.95 40.00 0.95
C LYS A 36 -33.84 39.98 -0.57
N TRP A 37 -33.33 38.88 -1.13
CA TRP A 37 -33.01 38.75 -2.56
C TRP A 37 -33.84 37.68 -3.27
N GLY A 38 -34.79 37.06 -2.58
CA GLY A 38 -35.61 35.97 -3.12
C GLY A 38 -34.78 34.75 -3.51
N ASP A 39 -35.34 33.94 -4.41
CA ASP A 39 -34.69 32.75 -4.96
C ASP A 39 -33.77 33.09 -6.15
N SER A 40 -33.01 34.18 -6.04
CA SER A 40 -32.14 34.69 -7.11
C SER A 40 -30.86 33.89 -7.33
N LEU A 41 -30.61 32.85 -6.52
CA LEU A 41 -29.49 31.94 -6.76
C LEU A 41 -29.79 31.02 -7.94
N ILE A 42 -29.19 31.35 -9.08
CA ILE A 42 -29.24 30.49 -10.26
C ILE A 42 -28.37 29.26 -10.01
N VAL A 43 -29.01 28.14 -9.70
CA VAL A 43 -28.38 26.81 -9.68
C VAL A 43 -28.54 26.23 -11.08
N ASN A 44 -27.45 26.12 -11.82
CA ASN A 44 -27.42 25.55 -13.17
C ASN A 44 -26.89 24.13 -13.08
N TYR A 45 -27.79 23.17 -12.97
CA TYR A 45 -27.47 21.75 -13.00
C TYR A 45 -27.72 21.22 -14.41
N ARG A 46 -26.70 20.61 -15.01
CA ARG A 46 -26.77 20.01 -16.35
C ARG A 46 -26.07 18.67 -16.33
N TYR A 47 -26.78 17.64 -16.76
CA TYR A 47 -26.16 16.38 -17.08
C TYR A 47 -25.36 16.50 -18.37
N LYS A 48 -24.20 15.84 -18.40
CA LYS A 48 -23.26 15.87 -19.53
C LYS A 48 -23.14 14.46 -20.12
N PRO A 49 -23.94 14.12 -21.15
CA PRO A 49 -23.94 12.77 -21.72
C PRO A 49 -22.67 12.45 -22.52
N MET A 50 -22.02 13.46 -23.11
CA MET A 50 -20.84 13.25 -23.94
C MET A 50 -19.56 13.49 -23.15
N GLN A 51 -18.58 12.61 -23.31
CA GLN A 51 -17.27 12.72 -22.66
C GLN A 51 -16.57 14.06 -22.95
N GLY A 52 -16.72 14.60 -24.17
CA GLY A 52 -16.18 15.92 -24.52
C GLY A 52 -16.78 17.07 -23.70
N GLU A 53 -18.08 17.00 -23.36
CA GLU A 53 -18.72 18.02 -22.53
C GLU A 53 -18.28 17.91 -21.06
N VAL A 54 -17.99 16.70 -20.58
CA VAL A 54 -17.41 16.47 -19.25
C VAL A 54 -16.02 17.10 -19.17
N TYR A 55 -15.17 16.87 -20.17
CA TYR A 55 -13.85 17.52 -20.23
C TYR A 55 -13.94 19.03 -20.34
N GLN A 56 -14.89 19.57 -21.12
CA GLN A 56 -15.12 21.01 -21.18
C GLN A 56 -15.53 21.58 -19.81
N ALA A 57 -16.42 20.90 -19.08
CA ALA A 57 -16.81 21.30 -17.74
C ALA A 57 -15.64 21.21 -16.76
N LEU A 58 -14.79 20.20 -16.87
CA LEU A 58 -13.59 20.02 -16.05
C LEU A 58 -12.52 21.09 -16.33
N ASP A 59 -12.26 21.42 -17.59
CA ASP A 59 -11.39 22.54 -17.96
C ASP A 59 -11.96 23.85 -17.38
N TYR A 60 -13.26 24.08 -17.54
CA TYR A 60 -13.91 25.29 -17.04
C TYR A 60 -13.87 25.40 -15.50
N CYS A 61 -14.18 24.33 -14.77
CA CYS A 61 -14.15 24.30 -13.30
C CYS A 61 -12.73 24.44 -12.72
N SER A 62 -11.73 23.93 -13.44
CA SER A 62 -10.32 24.00 -13.01
C SER A 62 -9.63 25.31 -13.41
N ARG A 63 -10.28 26.16 -14.22
CA ARG A 63 -9.76 27.50 -14.54
C ARG A 63 -9.75 28.37 -13.28
N PRO A 64 -8.58 28.89 -12.88
CA PRO A 64 -8.49 29.79 -11.74
C PRO A 64 -9.26 31.08 -12.06
N THR A 65 -10.38 31.30 -11.38
CA THR A 65 -11.21 32.51 -11.50
C THR A 65 -10.93 33.46 -10.34
N PHE A 66 -9.66 33.83 -10.13
CA PHE A 66 -9.35 34.97 -9.27
C PHE A 66 -9.57 36.25 -10.09
N THR A 67 -10.64 36.99 -9.76
CA THR A 67 -10.97 38.28 -10.38
C THR A 67 -10.32 39.45 -9.65
N GLN A 68 -9.83 39.25 -8.42
CA GLN A 68 -9.04 40.23 -7.68
C GLN A 68 -7.56 40.02 -7.94
N ILE A 69 -7.02 40.89 -8.79
CA ILE A 69 -5.58 40.94 -9.08
C ILE A 69 -4.81 41.67 -7.98
N ASP A 70 -5.42 42.70 -7.37
CA ASP A 70 -4.81 43.54 -6.34
C ASP A 70 -4.35 42.70 -5.15
N GLY A 71 -3.04 42.71 -4.89
CA GLY A 71 -2.40 41.98 -3.79
C GLY A 71 -2.16 40.49 -4.05
N ASN A 72 -2.49 39.99 -5.25
CA ASN A 72 -2.26 38.61 -5.67
C ASN A 72 -1.44 38.54 -6.98
N GLU A 73 -0.73 39.61 -7.37
CA GLU A 73 -0.05 39.70 -8.66
C GLU A 73 1.00 38.59 -8.83
N GLY A 74 1.77 38.29 -7.77
CA GLY A 74 2.78 37.23 -7.79
C GLY A 74 2.20 35.83 -7.96
N LEU A 75 1.03 35.56 -7.36
CA LEU A 75 0.32 34.29 -7.52
C LEU A 75 -0.35 34.19 -8.89
N ALA A 76 -0.90 35.31 -9.39
CA ALA A 76 -1.48 35.39 -10.71
C ALA A 76 -0.43 35.11 -11.79
N ASP A 77 0.76 35.72 -11.69
CA ASP A 77 1.87 35.50 -12.61
C ASP A 77 2.47 34.10 -12.48
N SER A 78 2.57 33.52 -11.27
CA SER A 78 3.07 32.15 -11.10
C SER A 78 2.14 31.10 -11.72
N ILE A 79 0.83 31.37 -11.74
CA ILE A 79 -0.19 30.50 -12.33
C ILE A 79 -0.39 30.82 -13.83
N ARG A 80 0.09 31.96 -14.31
CA ARG A 80 -0.10 32.45 -15.68
C ARG A 80 0.61 31.53 -16.68
N GLY A 81 -0.17 30.74 -17.40
CA GLY A 81 0.36 29.78 -18.37
C GLY A 81 0.57 28.36 -17.83
N GLU A 82 0.28 28.10 -16.55
CA GLU A 82 0.20 26.73 -16.06
C GLU A 82 -0.96 25.99 -16.72
N ARG A 83 -0.64 25.00 -17.56
CA ARG A 83 -1.63 24.04 -18.08
C ARG A 83 -1.99 23.06 -16.96
N LYS A 84 -2.98 23.42 -16.15
CA LYS A 84 -3.42 22.62 -14.98
C LYS A 84 -4.09 21.31 -15.37
N VAL A 85 -4.73 21.27 -16.54
CA VAL A 85 -5.12 20.03 -17.21
C VAL A 85 -4.14 19.79 -18.35
N ARG A 86 -3.16 18.91 -18.13
CA ARG A 86 -2.33 18.42 -19.23
C ARG A 86 -3.12 17.36 -19.97
N VAL A 87 -3.74 17.75 -21.09
CA VAL A 87 -4.38 16.79 -21.99
C VAL A 87 -3.27 16.09 -22.80
N TRP A 88 -3.03 14.81 -22.52
CA TRP A 88 -2.09 13.98 -23.28
C TRP A 88 -2.86 13.20 -24.35
N GLY A 89 -3.07 13.81 -25.53
CA GLY A 89 -3.78 13.18 -26.66
C GLY A 89 -5.14 13.83 -26.96
N ARG A 90 -5.90 13.24 -27.89
CA ARG A 90 -7.29 13.62 -28.15
C ARG A 90 -8.25 12.63 -27.49
N TRP A 91 -9.49 13.05 -27.23
CA TRP A 91 -10.49 12.21 -26.55
C TRP A 91 -11.04 11.08 -27.44
N ASP A 92 -10.89 11.21 -28.76
CA ASP A 92 -11.23 10.21 -29.78
C ASP A 92 -10.09 9.21 -30.04
N GLU A 93 -8.94 9.40 -29.39
CA GLU A 93 -7.79 8.51 -29.48
C GLU A 93 -7.80 7.50 -28.32
N ALA A 94 -7.16 6.34 -28.54
CA ALA A 94 -6.93 5.37 -27.47
C ALA A 94 -6.17 6.03 -26.31
N PRO A 95 -6.51 5.72 -25.05
CA PRO A 95 -5.88 6.33 -23.89
C PRO A 95 -4.37 6.13 -23.96
N LYS A 96 -3.64 7.25 -24.08
CA LYS A 96 -2.18 7.25 -24.25
C LYS A 96 -1.44 6.83 -22.98
N TRP A 97 -2.15 6.81 -21.87
CA TRP A 97 -1.71 6.31 -20.58
C TRP A 97 -2.46 5.00 -20.32
N GLN A 98 -1.74 3.89 -20.30
CA GLN A 98 -2.20 2.66 -19.70
C GLN A 98 -1.37 2.42 -18.43
N LEU A 99 -2.02 2.00 -17.36
CA LEU A 99 -1.43 1.79 -16.03
C LEU A 99 -0.88 0.36 -15.96
N ASP A 100 0.06 0.02 -16.84
CA ASP A 100 0.43 -1.37 -17.19
C ASP A 100 0.97 -2.21 -16.00
N GLU A 101 1.59 -1.55 -15.01
CA GLU A 101 2.10 -2.19 -13.79
C GLU A 101 1.34 -1.77 -12.53
N SER A 102 0.83 -0.54 -12.51
CA SER A 102 0.07 0.03 -11.39
C SER A 102 -1.32 -0.59 -11.25
N GLU A 103 -1.96 -1.06 -12.32
CA GLU A 103 -3.24 -1.78 -12.19
C GLU A 103 -3.10 -3.05 -11.36
N LYS A 104 -2.00 -3.79 -11.49
CA LYS A 104 -1.76 -4.99 -10.67
C LYS A 104 -1.54 -4.65 -9.20
N LYS A 105 -0.78 -3.59 -8.90
CA LYS A 105 -0.56 -3.12 -7.52
C LYS A 105 -1.83 -2.55 -6.91
N VAL A 106 -2.61 -1.78 -7.68
CA VAL A 106 -3.89 -1.19 -7.25
C VAL A 106 -4.94 -2.27 -7.06
N HIS A 107 -5.05 -3.24 -7.97
CA HIS A 107 -5.94 -4.39 -7.82
C HIS A 107 -5.55 -5.21 -6.58
N SER A 108 -4.25 -5.42 -6.37
CA SER A 108 -3.76 -6.12 -5.17
C SER A 108 -4.11 -5.36 -3.88
N LEU A 109 -3.98 -4.02 -3.88
CA LEU A 109 -4.41 -3.17 -2.76
C LEU A 109 -5.91 -3.32 -2.48
N VAL A 110 -6.75 -3.25 -3.53
CA VAL A 110 -8.21 -3.38 -3.41
C VAL A 110 -8.60 -4.76 -2.87
N SER A 111 -7.95 -5.83 -3.31
CA SER A 111 -8.18 -7.18 -2.76
C SER A 111 -7.79 -7.27 -1.29
N LEU A 112 -6.64 -6.70 -0.90
CA LEU A 112 -6.16 -6.72 0.48
C LEU A 112 -7.06 -5.90 1.42
N GLU A 113 -7.62 -4.77 0.95
CA GLU A 113 -8.58 -3.96 1.71
C GLU A 113 -9.90 -4.70 1.94
N LYS A 114 -10.34 -5.49 0.96
CA LYS A 114 -11.50 -6.40 1.10
C LYS A 114 -11.21 -7.60 2.02
N GLY A 115 -9.94 -7.80 2.38
CA GLY A 115 -9.50 -8.92 3.20
C GLY A 115 -9.27 -10.20 2.42
N ASP A 116 -9.13 -10.14 1.09
CA ASP A 116 -8.91 -11.29 0.22
C ASP A 116 -7.45 -11.38 -0.24
N CYS A 117 -6.96 -12.60 -0.41
CA CYS A 117 -5.63 -12.85 -0.94
C CYS A 117 -5.55 -12.46 -2.43
N PRO A 118 -4.62 -11.57 -2.85
CA PRO A 118 -4.52 -11.11 -4.22
C PRO A 118 -4.10 -12.21 -5.21
N LYS A 119 -3.55 -13.35 -4.73
CA LYS A 119 -3.18 -14.50 -5.57
C LYS A 119 -4.28 -15.55 -5.72
N CYS A 120 -5.01 -15.86 -4.64
CA CYS A 120 -5.93 -17.00 -4.61
C CYS A 120 -7.37 -16.65 -4.23
N GLY A 121 -7.66 -15.39 -3.87
CA GLY A 121 -9.01 -14.91 -3.55
C GLY A 121 -9.60 -15.46 -2.25
N LYS A 122 -8.82 -16.16 -1.43
CA LYS A 122 -9.26 -16.65 -0.11
C LYS A 122 -9.19 -15.53 0.94
N PRO A 123 -10.08 -15.53 1.94
CA PRO A 123 -10.02 -14.55 3.02
C PRO A 123 -8.73 -14.67 3.81
N ILE A 124 -8.07 -13.53 4.07
CA ILE A 124 -6.86 -13.40 4.86
C ILE A 124 -7.24 -13.16 6.32
N THR A 125 -6.62 -13.94 7.22
CA THR A 125 -6.60 -13.65 8.64
C THR A 125 -5.37 -12.82 8.98
N TRP A 126 -5.54 -11.52 9.21
CA TRP A 126 -4.47 -10.64 9.64
C TRP A 126 -4.09 -10.88 11.11
N GLY A 127 -2.79 -10.87 11.41
CA GLY A 127 -2.32 -10.81 12.79
C GLY A 127 -2.73 -9.50 13.46
N LYS A 128 -2.94 -9.51 14.78
CA LYS A 128 -3.41 -8.33 15.54
C LYS A 128 -2.46 -7.13 15.53
N ARG A 129 -1.19 -7.32 15.16
CA ARG A 129 -0.16 -6.27 15.18
C ARG A 129 0.59 -6.25 13.85
N PRO A 130 0.88 -5.07 13.30
CA PRO A 130 1.73 -4.94 12.13
C PRO A 130 3.15 -5.41 12.47
N THR A 131 3.76 -6.17 11.56
CA THR A 131 5.14 -6.64 11.69
C THR A 131 6.09 -5.47 11.42
N PRO A 132 7.14 -5.28 12.25
CA PRO A 132 8.18 -4.29 11.98
C PRO A 132 8.80 -4.48 10.60
N PHE A 133 8.90 -3.38 9.84
CA PHE A 133 9.40 -3.37 8.46
C PHE A 133 10.78 -4.05 8.29
N VAL A 134 11.67 -3.87 9.26
CA VAL A 134 13.02 -4.45 9.25
C VAL A 134 12.99 -5.98 9.23
N LEU A 135 12.03 -6.60 9.94
CA LEU A 135 11.89 -8.06 9.98
C LEU A 135 11.37 -8.61 8.66
N VAL A 136 10.42 -7.90 8.05
CA VAL A 136 9.84 -8.27 6.75
C VAL A 136 10.92 -8.30 5.66
N LEU A 137 11.79 -7.29 5.63
CA LEU A 137 12.92 -7.27 4.69
C LEU A 137 13.97 -8.35 5.00
N ALA A 138 14.26 -8.60 6.29
CA ALA A 138 15.22 -9.62 6.69
C ALA A 138 14.77 -11.04 6.27
N GLU A 139 13.46 -11.29 6.23
CA GLU A 139 12.87 -12.55 5.75
C GLU A 139 12.71 -12.61 4.22
N GLY A 140 13.14 -11.58 3.49
CA GLY A 140 13.11 -11.54 2.02
C GLY A 140 11.76 -11.15 1.42
N GLY A 141 10.97 -10.34 2.13
CA GLY A 141 9.66 -9.90 1.68
C GLY A 141 9.70 -9.11 0.36
N VAL A 142 8.85 -9.49 -0.60
CA VAL A 142 8.68 -8.80 -1.88
C VAL A 142 7.43 -7.91 -1.81
N GLU A 143 7.55 -6.64 -2.21
CA GLU A 143 6.43 -5.71 -2.18
C GLU A 143 5.37 -6.07 -3.24
N ILE A 144 4.14 -6.35 -2.80
CA ILE A 144 2.99 -6.61 -3.68
C ILE A 144 2.24 -5.30 -3.95
N ALA A 145 2.11 -4.48 -2.91
CA ALA A 145 1.25 -3.32 -2.84
C ALA A 145 1.82 -2.36 -1.80
N THR A 146 1.48 -1.07 -1.87
CA THR A 146 2.05 -0.04 -0.99
C THR A 146 1.90 -0.42 0.49
N GLY A 147 3.02 -0.78 1.14
CA GLY A 147 3.05 -1.19 2.56
C GLY A 147 2.69 -2.67 2.83
N TYR A 148 2.39 -3.46 1.80
CA TYR A 148 2.09 -4.88 1.89
C TYR A 148 3.17 -5.71 1.19
N TYR A 149 3.70 -6.69 1.92
CA TYR A 149 4.81 -7.53 1.49
C TYR A 149 4.42 -8.98 1.51
N GLU A 150 4.79 -9.70 0.46
CA GLU A 150 4.74 -11.16 0.43
C GLU A 150 6.02 -11.72 0.99
N LEU A 151 5.91 -12.56 2.01
CA LEU A 151 7.05 -13.36 2.45
C LEU A 151 7.19 -14.58 1.53
N PRO A 152 8.43 -15.01 1.23
CA PRO A 152 8.64 -16.25 0.51
C PRO A 152 8.02 -17.41 1.30
N GLU A 153 7.51 -18.43 0.59
CA GLU A 153 6.98 -19.63 1.23
C GLU A 153 8.07 -20.26 2.13
N ILE A 154 7.79 -20.31 3.44
CA ILE A 154 8.72 -20.86 4.44
C ILE A 154 8.96 -22.33 4.08
N ARG A 155 10.24 -22.70 4.06
CA ARG A 155 10.81 -24.01 3.68
C ARG A 155 10.01 -25.22 4.22
N PRO A 156 10.06 -26.37 3.52
CA PRO A 156 9.44 -27.61 3.99
C PRO A 156 9.83 -27.94 5.43
N PRO A 157 8.97 -28.65 6.18
CA PRO A 157 9.19 -28.94 7.60
C PRO A 157 10.59 -29.51 7.83
N PRO A 158 11.24 -29.19 8.95
CA PRO A 158 12.56 -29.72 9.27
C PRO A 158 12.51 -31.25 9.13
N VAL A 159 13.47 -31.80 8.39
CA VAL A 159 13.69 -33.25 8.30
C VAL A 159 13.76 -33.78 9.75
N PRO A 160 12.99 -34.83 10.10
CA PRO A 160 12.87 -35.25 11.48
C PRO A 160 14.22 -35.71 12.05
N GLY A 161 14.69 -34.99 13.08
CA GLY A 161 15.74 -35.41 14.01
C GLY A 161 17.15 -35.59 13.45
N PHE A 162 18.16 -35.35 14.28
CA PHE A 162 19.51 -35.86 14.01
C PHE A 162 19.44 -37.37 13.77
N ASP A 163 19.97 -37.82 12.62
CA ASP A 163 20.13 -39.25 12.36
C ASP A 163 21.28 -39.80 13.24
N PHE A 164 20.91 -40.48 14.32
CA PHE A 164 21.85 -41.13 15.23
C PHE A 164 22.33 -42.50 14.74
N SER A 165 21.94 -42.94 13.53
CA SER A 165 22.41 -44.18 12.91
C SER A 165 23.95 -44.27 12.92
N ASN A 166 24.62 -43.16 12.59
CA ASN A 166 26.08 -43.04 12.56
C ASN A 166 26.76 -43.23 13.93
N LEU A 167 26.05 -43.06 15.06
CA LEU A 167 26.63 -43.29 16.39
C LEU A 167 26.55 -44.75 16.82
N THR A 168 25.64 -45.54 16.24
CA THR A 168 25.47 -46.95 16.61
C THR A 168 26.49 -47.82 15.89
N GLU A 169 26.91 -47.41 14.68
CA GLU A 169 27.91 -48.08 13.83
C GLU A 169 29.37 -47.87 14.26
N LEU A 170 29.66 -46.92 15.17
CA LEU A 170 31.03 -46.73 15.68
C LEU A 170 31.46 -47.92 16.54
N PRO A 171 32.75 -48.27 16.60
CA PRO A 171 33.24 -49.28 17.54
C PRO A 171 32.93 -48.87 18.99
N ASP A 172 32.62 -49.81 19.86
CA ASP A 172 32.18 -49.51 21.25
C ASP A 172 33.23 -48.79 22.11
N SER A 173 34.49 -48.84 21.69
CA SER A 173 35.61 -48.12 22.28
C SER A 173 35.75 -46.67 21.79
N ASP A 174 34.86 -46.21 20.90
CA ASP A 174 34.91 -44.83 20.41
C ASP A 174 34.57 -43.87 21.54
N TYR A 175 35.47 -42.91 21.78
CA TYR A 175 35.31 -41.82 22.73
C TYR A 175 33.93 -41.14 22.65
N ARG A 176 33.33 -41.07 21.44
CA ARG A 176 32.00 -40.48 21.20
C ARG A 176 30.83 -41.29 21.76
N LYS A 177 30.97 -42.59 22.00
CA LYS A 177 29.91 -43.41 22.63
C LYS A 177 29.88 -43.29 24.15
N HIS A 178 30.93 -42.77 24.78
CA HIS A 178 31.03 -42.74 26.22
C HIS A 178 30.26 -41.57 26.87
N PRO A 179 29.60 -41.78 28.03
CA PRO A 179 29.01 -40.70 28.82
C PRO A 179 30.04 -39.64 29.23
N ASN A 180 29.60 -38.41 29.45
CA ASN A 180 30.49 -37.27 29.78
C ASN A 180 31.39 -37.52 31.00
N ALA A 181 30.96 -38.30 31.99
CA ALA A 181 31.77 -38.66 33.15
C ALA A 181 32.97 -39.55 32.78
N VAL A 182 32.76 -40.49 31.85
CA VAL A 182 33.80 -41.41 31.37
C VAL A 182 34.79 -40.64 30.48
N ARG A 183 34.30 -39.77 29.59
CA ARG A 183 35.15 -38.91 28.75
C ARG A 183 36.09 -38.03 29.58
N ARG A 184 35.57 -37.35 30.61
CA ARG A 184 36.38 -36.53 31.53
C ARG A 184 37.43 -37.35 32.28
N SER A 185 37.14 -38.63 32.53
CA SER A 185 38.08 -39.53 33.20
C SER A 185 39.19 -39.95 32.25
N ILE A 186 38.86 -40.23 30.98
CA ILE A 186 39.82 -40.53 29.91
C ILE A 186 40.74 -39.32 29.67
N GLU A 187 40.18 -38.11 29.56
CA GLU A 187 40.95 -36.88 29.38
C GLU A 187 41.93 -36.64 30.53
N LYS A 188 41.46 -36.76 31.78
CA LYS A 188 42.32 -36.63 32.96
C LYS A 188 43.40 -37.71 33.02
N ALA A 189 43.13 -38.92 32.55
CA ALA A 189 44.12 -39.98 32.48
C ALA A 189 45.16 -39.68 31.38
N SER A 190 44.74 -39.19 30.21
CA SER A 190 45.65 -38.77 29.15
C SER A 190 46.50 -37.56 29.52
N GLU A 191 45.94 -36.59 30.27
CA GLU A 191 46.69 -35.44 30.81
C GLU A 191 47.77 -35.89 31.81
N ARG A 192 47.46 -36.88 32.66
CA ARG A 192 48.46 -37.44 33.57
C ARG A 192 49.54 -38.25 32.86
N ALA A 193 49.16 -39.04 31.87
CA ALA A 193 50.11 -39.82 31.07
C ALA A 193 51.05 -38.90 30.27
N SER A 194 50.51 -37.87 29.61
CA SER A 194 51.32 -36.87 28.89
C SER A 194 52.24 -36.08 29.82
N PHE A 195 51.78 -35.71 31.02
CA PHE A 195 52.64 -35.07 32.01
C PHE A 195 53.77 -35.98 32.49
N GLN A 196 53.52 -37.29 32.58
CA GLN A 196 54.51 -38.28 32.99
C GLN A 196 55.51 -38.61 31.87
N ASP A 197 55.06 -38.70 30.62
CA ASP A 197 55.91 -38.81 29.43
C ASP A 197 56.81 -37.57 29.25
N GLU A 198 56.28 -36.36 29.51
CA GLU A 198 57.08 -35.12 29.50
C GLU A 198 58.14 -35.10 30.60
N TYR A 199 57.86 -35.67 31.77
CA TYR A 199 58.82 -35.80 32.87
C TYR A 199 59.90 -36.85 32.60
N GLU A 200 59.54 -37.98 31.98
CA GLU A 200 60.48 -39.06 31.60
C GLU A 200 61.32 -38.72 30.35
N SER A 201 60.90 -37.74 29.53
CA SER A 201 61.65 -37.26 28.36
C SER A 201 62.73 -36.19 28.67
N TYR A 202 62.88 -35.78 29.93
CA TYR A 202 64.02 -34.96 30.38
C TYR A 202 65.13 -35.88 30.95
N PRO A 203 66.32 -35.96 30.33
CA PRO A 203 67.45 -36.74 30.83
C PRO A 203 68.07 -36.17 32.10
#